data_AF-A0A368FS53-F1
#
_entry.id   AF-A0A368FS53-F1
#
_cell.length_a   1.000
_cell.length_b   1.000
_cell.length_c   1.000
_cell.angle_alpha   90.00
_cell.angle_beta   90.00
_cell.angle_gamma   90.00
#
_symmetry.space_group_name_H-M   'P 1'
#
loop_
_entity.id
_entity.type
_entity.pdbx_description
1 polymer ?
#
loop_
_entity_poly.entity_id
_entity_poly.type
_entity_poly.pdbx_seq_one_letter_code
_entity_poly.pdbx_strand_id
1 'polypeptide(L)' 'MERFDFLMIGTYSGNLKEIVTINFTTHHRVMFAIPAYHRIAIRKTSSFPFYYPEIIFKEKVAVLRKK' A
#
# COMPACT_ATOMS: atom_id res chain seq x y z
N MET A 1 27.17 11.63 8.34
CA MET A 1 25.72 11.46 8.59
C MET A 1 25.06 11.37 7.23
N GLU A 2 24.63 10.18 6.81
CA GLU A 2 24.10 9.96 5.47
C GLU A 2 22.81 10.76 5.26
N ARG A 3 22.82 11.68 4.29
CA ARG A 3 21.64 12.45 3.88
C ARG A 3 20.86 11.57 2.91
N PHE A 4 19.81 10.91 3.39
CA PHE A 4 18.84 10.26 2.52
C PHE A 4 17.77 11.29 2.09
N ASP A 5 17.62 11.47 0.78
CA ASP A 5 16.57 12.32 0.21
C ASP A 5 15.21 11.60 0.18
N PHE A 6 15.26 10.26 0.12
CA PHE A 6 14.09 9.39 0.03
C PHE A 6 14.16 8.24 1.03
N LEU A 7 13.01 7.91 1.60
CA LEU A 7 12.81 6.80 2.50
C LEU A 7 11.73 5.87 1.90
N MET A 8 12.04 4.58 1.78
CA MET A 8 11.07 3.57 1.36
C MET A 8 10.61 2.78 2.56
N ILE A 9 9.29 2.69 2.76
CA ILE A 9 8.69 1.91 3.84
C ILE A 9 7.79 0.86 3.25
N GLY A 10 8.10 -0.40 3.56
CA GLY A 10 7.31 -1.55 3.17
C GLY A 10 6.59 -2.16 4.36
N THR A 11 5.40 -2.72 4.15
CA THR A 11 4.80 -3.64 5.11
C THR A 11 4.23 -4.87 4.40
N TYR A 12 4.47 -6.03 5.00
CA TYR A 12 3.84 -7.29 4.59
C TYR A 12 2.46 -7.48 5.23
N SER A 13 2.22 -6.85 6.39
CA SER A 13 1.03 -7.01 7.21
C SER A 13 0.52 -5.67 7.74
N GLY A 14 -0.77 -5.41 7.60
CA GLY A 14 -1.41 -4.18 8.09
C GLY A 14 -1.66 -3.13 7.00
N ASN A 15 -2.15 -1.97 7.42
CA ASN A 15 -2.50 -0.87 6.53
C ASN A 15 -1.32 0.10 6.41
N LEU A 16 -0.56 0.00 5.33
CA LEU A 16 0.61 0.84 5.08
C LEU A 16 0.27 2.34 5.18
N LYS A 17 -0.89 2.73 4.65
CA LYS A 17 -1.33 4.13 4.64
C LYS A 17 -1.48 4.68 6.06
N GLU A 18 -2.00 3.88 6.98
CA GLU A 18 -2.15 4.24 8.38
C GLU A 18 -0.79 4.37 9.09
N ILE A 19 0.09 3.39 8.90
CA ILE A 19 1.45 3.39 9.45
C ILE A 19 2.24 4.63 9.00
N VAL A 20 2.16 4.94 7.71
CA VAL A 20 2.82 6.11 7.11
C VAL A 20 2.23 7.40 7.66
N THR A 21 0.90 7.46 7.78
CA THR A 21 0.20 8.67 8.26
C THR A 21 0.56 8.99 9.70
N ILE A 22 0.53 7.98 10.59
CA ILE A 22 0.80 8.16 12.02
C ILE A 22 2.26 8.50 12.28
N ASN A 23 3.20 7.81 11.64
CA ASN A 23 4.60 7.87 12.05
C ASN A 23 5.49 8.79 11.21
N PHE A 24 5.12 9.11 9.96
CA PHE A 24 6.07 9.71 9.01
C PHE A 24 5.63 11.05 8.41
N THR A 25 4.35 11.44 8.51
CA THR A 25 3.82 12.66 7.88
C THR A 25 4.36 13.97 8.47
N THR A 26 4.82 13.95 9.72
CA THR A 26 5.43 15.11 10.38
C THR A 26 6.70 15.55 9.64
N HIS A 27 7.60 14.61 9.36
CA HIS A 27 8.93 14.89 8.80
C HIS A 27 9.07 14.61 7.30
N HIS A 28 8.17 13.80 6.74
CA HIS A 28 8.26 13.35 5.36
C HIS A 28 6.94 13.58 4.61
N ARG A 29 7.05 13.84 3.30
CA ARG A 29 5.92 13.91 2.38
C ARG A 29 5.78 12.58 1.64
N VAL A 30 4.58 12.00 1.67
CA VAL A 30 4.24 10.82 0.87
C VAL A 30 4.20 11.22 -0.60
N MET A 31 5.02 10.59 -1.43
CA MET A 31 5.01 10.83 -2.88
C MET A 31 4.04 9.89 -3.57
N PHE A 32 4.29 8.58 -3.47
CA PHE A 32 3.44 7.57 -4.07
C PHE A 32 3.57 6.24 -3.30
N ALA A 33 2.51 5.44 -3.38
CA ALA A 33 2.48 4.09 -2.86
C ALA A 33 2.44 3.09 -4.04
N ILE A 34 3.17 1.99 -3.90
CA ILE A 34 3.26 0.95 -4.91
C ILE A 34 2.24 -0.14 -4.54
N PRO A 35 1.22 -0.35 -5.39
CA PRO A 35 0.30 -1.47 -5.23
C PRO A 35 1.05 -2.77 -5.55
N ALA A 36 0.95 -3.74 -4.66
CA ALA A 36 1.52 -5.07 -4.84
C ALA A 36 0.45 -6.13 -4.61
N TYR A 37 0.67 -7.32 -5.17
CA TYR A 37 -0.22 -8.46 -5.01
C TYR A 37 -0.47 -8.73 -3.52
N HIS A 38 -1.75 -8.84 -3.16
CA HIS A 38 -2.16 -9.18 -1.80
C HIS A 38 -2.75 -10.59 -1.73
N ARG A 39 -3.83 -10.84 -2.47
CA ARG A 39 -4.51 -12.15 -2.53
C ARG A 39 -5.49 -12.22 -3.69
N ILE A 40 -5.94 -13.43 -4.00
CA ILE A 40 -7.13 -13.68 -4.82
C ILE A 40 -8.33 -13.81 -3.88
N ALA A 41 -9.45 -13.19 -4.22
CA ALA A 41 -10.74 -13.36 -3.56
C ALA A 41 -11.78 -13.87 -4.55
N ILE A 42 -12.79 -14.59 -4.07
CA ILE A 42 -13.94 -14.96 -4.90
C ILE A 42 -15.01 -13.88 -4.69
N ARG A 43 -15.39 -13.18 -5.76
CA ARG A 43 -16.54 -12.28 -5.75
C ARG A 43 -17.81 -13.03 -6.12
N LYS A 44 -18.88 -12.70 -5.41
CA LYS A 44 -20.24 -13.17 -5.70
C LYS A 44 -21.01 -12.08 -6.44
N THR A 45 -21.73 -12.46 -7.49
CA THR A 45 -22.63 -11.57 -8.26
C THR A 45 -24.07 -12.09 -8.19
N SER A 46 -25.01 -11.24 -8.60
CA SER A 46 -26.41 -11.62 -8.79
C SER A 46 -26.67 -12.25 -10.16
N SER A 47 -25.74 -12.14 -11.12
CA SER A 47 -25.88 -12.63 -12.51
C SER A 47 -24.75 -13.57 -12.90
N PHE A 48 -25.06 -14.55 -13.75
CA PHE A 48 -24.08 -15.54 -14.20
C PHE A 48 -22.88 -14.88 -14.93
N PRO A 49 -21.62 -15.23 -14.61
CA PRO A 49 -21.21 -16.23 -13.61
C PRO A 49 -21.34 -15.71 -12.17
N PHE A 50 -22.05 -16.47 -11.33
CA PHE A 50 -22.37 -16.09 -9.94
C PHE A 50 -21.13 -15.94 -9.04
N TYR A 51 -20.01 -16.53 -9.44
CA TYR A 51 -18.74 -16.48 -8.74
C TYR A 51 -17.60 -16.28 -9.75
N TYR A 52 -16.67 -15.37 -9.46
CA TYR A 52 -15.45 -15.21 -10.23
C TYR A 52 -14.26 -14.80 -9.34
N PRO A 53 -13.02 -15.16 -9.74
CA PRO A 53 -11.83 -14.73 -9.02
C PRO A 53 -11.53 -13.25 -9.30
N GLU A 54 -11.29 -12.49 -8.22
CA GLU A 54 -10.83 -11.11 -8.24
C GLU A 54 -9.43 -11.05 -7.63
N ILE A 55 -8.46 -10.52 -8.38
CA ILE A 55 -7.11 -10.28 -7.88
C ILE A 55 -7.11 -8.96 -7.11
N ILE A 56 -6.80 -9.02 -5.82
CA ILE A 56 -6.75 -7.85 -4.94
C ILE A 56 -5.30 -7.39 -4.80
N PHE A 57 -5.08 -6.12 -5.15
CA PHE A 57 -3.84 -5.40 -4.90
C PHE A 57 -3.99 -4.52 -3.66
N LYS A 58 -2.91 -4.37 -2.91
CA LYS A 58 -2.83 -3.41 -1.80
C LYS A 58 -1.53 -2.63 -1.86
N GLU A 59 -1.56 -1.39 -1.40
CA GLU A 59 -0.37 -0.59 -1.19
C GLU A 59 0.52 -1.27 -0.15
N LYS A 60 1.69 -1.76 -0.58
CA LYS A 60 2.64 -2.46 0.30
C LYS A 60 3.96 -1.72 0.48
N VAL A 61 4.29 -0.78 -0.40
CA VAL A 61 5.48 0.07 -0.29
C VAL A 61 5.09 1.53 -0.50
N ALA A 62 5.62 2.42 0.33
CA ALA A 62 5.41 3.86 0.24
C ALA A 62 6.76 4.55 0.12
N VAL A 63 6.88 5.45 -0.85
CA VAL A 63 8.05 6.30 -1.02
C VAL A 63 7.79 7.65 -0.37
N LEU A 64 8.65 8.00 0.57
CA LEU A 64 8.60 9.20 1.36
C LEU A 64 9.78 10.09 0.98
N ARG A 65 9.51 11.37 0.76
CA ARG A 65 10.54 12.38 0.55
C ARG A 65 10.69 13.22 1.82
N LYS A 66 11.92 13.48 2.23
CA LYS A 66 12.17 14.39 3.36
C LYS A 66 11.69 15.80 3.02
N LYS A 67 11.01 16.46 3.97
CA LYS A 67 10.60 17.86 3.84
C LYS A 67 11.78 18.81 4.01
#